data_AF-A0A3C0AP24-F1
#
_entry.id   AF-A0A3C0AP24-F1
#
_cell.length_a   1.000
_cell.length_b   1.000
_cell.length_c   1.000
_cell.angle_alpha   90.00
_cell.angle_beta   90.00
_cell.angle_gamma   90.00
#
_symmetry.space_group_name_H-M   'P 1'
#
loop_
_entity.id
_entity.type
_entity.pdbx_description
1 polymer ?
#
loop_
_entity_poly.entity_id
_entity_poly.type
_entity_poly.pdbx_seq_one_letter_code
_entity_poly.pdbx_strand_id
1 'polypeptide(L)'
;RIMREEKILVVWLFDESGSMKDDQKEIRDNFNKIYGELGIAAKQESKTRERDQTLLTSILSYGATVHVHTPKPTTDLKEVQDAITKIPTDETGLENMCQTVSATIDKYTVMARKTDRRLCVVVVTDESGDDGAAVEEVITRAKRVKTPIYILGRESVFGYPYARQIWTDPVYNLRHWIRINRGPETAFPEALQYDGLHGRWDAFSAGFGPYEQVRIARETGGIFFVLPGKEGELGGAGSTADRQFRFQDMKEYQPLLMSRRDYDAERSASKFRSSIWKVIVTLNPHLDKQLNIRELYYPLTQKEFFEVGSKEVPKAIRAMGLLQKAVEILESIEPLRAQEKSSRWRAAYDLALAQCLAYRVRLFQYCLAMDKHAKNMPVPKDKKTNVWSVHRRKEMLPPDPEQVKLTKVSTEELDKQLKKSEAQYKLVIKEHPGTPWAQRAEYELRQGFGMYFAEDFRDPRYDGVGKDIKLPKL
;
A
#
# COMPACT_ATOMS: atom_id res chain seq x y z
N ARG A 1 13.54 -15.65 25.11
CA ARG A 1 13.56 -17.04 25.64
C ARG A 1 14.58 -17.90 24.90
N ILE A 2 14.53 -17.98 23.56
CA ILE A 2 15.51 -18.72 22.72
C ILE A 2 16.98 -18.36 23.02
N MET A 3 17.33 -17.07 23.07
CA MET A 3 18.69 -16.57 23.35
C MET A 3 19.28 -16.97 24.72
N ARG A 4 18.45 -17.41 25.68
CA ARG A 4 18.92 -17.81 27.03
C ARG A 4 19.22 -19.30 27.13
N GLU A 5 18.74 -20.10 26.19
CA GLU A 5 18.72 -21.56 26.26
C GLU A 5 19.54 -22.23 25.13
N GLU A 6 19.74 -21.54 23.99
CA GLU A 6 20.37 -22.10 22.80
C GLU A 6 21.44 -21.16 22.21
N LYS A 7 22.48 -21.72 21.58
CA LYS A 7 23.40 -20.94 20.73
C LYS A 7 22.70 -20.59 19.42
N ILE A 8 22.85 -19.36 18.95
CA ILE A 8 22.12 -18.85 17.78
C ILE A 8 23.09 -18.38 16.69
N LEU A 9 22.70 -18.62 15.44
CA LEU A 9 23.23 -17.97 14.25
C LEU A 9 22.12 -17.07 13.69
N VAL A 10 22.30 -15.76 13.73
CA VAL A 10 21.37 -14.77 13.18
C VAL A 10 21.88 -14.33 11.82
N VAL A 11 21.00 -14.40 10.82
CA VAL A 11 21.25 -13.83 9.50
C VAL A 11 20.35 -12.62 9.31
N TRP A 12 20.95 -11.44 9.13
CA TRP A 12 20.25 -10.23 8.75
C TRP A 12 20.25 -10.10 7.23
N LEU A 13 19.07 -9.88 6.66
CA LEU A 13 18.81 -9.66 5.25
C LEU A 13 18.29 -8.23 5.09
N PHE A 14 19.10 -7.37 4.49
CA PHE A 14 18.74 -5.99 4.21
C PHE A 14 18.32 -5.82 2.77
N ASP A 15 17.21 -5.13 2.57
CA ASP A 15 16.82 -4.64 1.26
C ASP A 15 17.85 -3.65 0.69
N GLU A 16 18.15 -3.74 -0.60
CA GLU A 16 19.08 -2.86 -1.33
C GLU A 16 18.38 -1.66 -1.97
N SER A 17 17.07 -1.49 -1.75
CA SER A 17 16.32 -0.33 -2.23
C SER A 17 16.93 1.00 -1.75
N GLY A 18 16.84 2.02 -2.61
CA GLY A 18 17.39 3.35 -2.30
C GLY A 18 16.71 4.01 -1.08
N SER A 19 15.42 3.75 -0.89
CA SER A 19 14.61 4.26 0.23
C SER A 19 15.05 3.71 1.59
N MET A 20 15.72 2.56 1.60
CA MET A 20 16.15 1.91 2.84
C MET A 20 17.45 2.47 3.43
N LYS A 21 18.13 3.42 2.78
CA LYS A 21 19.43 3.92 3.26
C LYS A 21 19.36 4.57 4.64
N ASP A 22 18.30 5.31 4.93
CA ASP A 22 18.11 5.92 6.24
C ASP A 22 17.83 4.87 7.33
N ASP A 23 16.98 3.87 7.02
CA ASP A 23 16.66 2.77 7.93
C ASP A 23 17.89 1.86 8.18
N GLN A 24 18.67 1.55 7.13
CA GLN A 24 19.93 0.80 7.23
C GLN A 24 20.91 1.51 8.18
N LYS A 25 21.04 2.84 8.03
CA LYS A 25 21.90 3.66 8.90
C LYS A 25 21.40 3.68 10.34
N GLU A 26 20.10 3.87 10.56
CA GLU A 26 19.52 3.86 11.91
C GLU A 26 19.71 2.51 12.61
N ILE A 27 19.53 1.40 11.89
CA ILE A 27 19.77 0.05 12.44
C ILE A 27 21.24 -0.16 12.77
N ARG A 28 22.16 0.26 11.89
CA ARG A 28 23.61 0.20 12.14
C ARG A 28 23.99 0.95 13.41
N ASP A 29 23.49 2.16 13.57
CA ASP A 29 23.84 3.05 14.68
C ASP A 29 23.28 2.50 16.01
N ASN A 30 22.14 1.82 15.97
CA ASN A 30 21.51 1.20 17.13
C ASN A 30 21.91 -0.27 17.37
N PHE A 31 22.74 -0.86 16.51
CA PHE A 31 23.06 -2.30 16.55
C PHE A 31 23.67 -2.73 17.90
N ASN A 32 24.53 -1.88 18.48
CA ASN A 32 25.14 -2.09 19.80
C ASN A 32 24.09 -2.18 20.92
N LYS A 33 23.03 -1.36 20.85
CA LYS A 33 21.94 -1.38 21.83
C LYS A 33 21.11 -2.65 21.70
N ILE A 34 20.77 -3.05 20.46
CA ILE A 34 20.04 -4.29 20.17
C ILE A 34 20.79 -5.49 20.74
N TYR A 35 22.10 -5.62 20.47
CA TYR A 35 22.91 -6.73 20.94
C TYR A 35 23.23 -6.67 22.44
N GLY A 36 23.33 -5.46 23.01
CA GLY A 36 23.46 -5.23 24.45
C GLY A 36 22.22 -5.68 25.23
N GLU A 37 21.03 -5.30 24.77
CA GLU A 37 19.73 -5.65 25.39
C GLU A 37 19.38 -7.13 25.22
N LEU A 38 19.85 -7.78 24.15
CA LEU A 38 19.71 -9.23 23.92
C LEU A 38 20.57 -10.09 24.89
N GLY A 39 21.31 -9.47 25.80
CA GLY A 39 21.96 -10.14 26.92
C GLY A 39 23.38 -10.63 26.66
N ILE A 40 24.06 -10.08 25.65
CA ILE A 40 25.50 -10.32 25.44
C ILE A 40 26.34 -9.57 26.48
N ALA A 41 25.77 -8.58 27.16
CA ALA A 41 26.43 -7.81 28.22
C ALA A 41 26.72 -8.61 29.52
N ALA A 42 26.37 -9.90 29.61
CA ALA A 42 26.62 -10.69 30.83
C ALA A 42 27.65 -11.83 30.69
N LYS A 43 28.34 -11.97 29.53
CA LYS A 43 29.53 -12.83 29.40
C LYS A 43 30.57 -12.25 28.43
N GLN A 44 30.90 -10.97 28.57
CA GLN A 44 32.25 -10.51 28.23
C GLN A 44 33.21 -10.86 29.38
N GLU A 45 33.29 -12.14 29.75
CA GLU A 45 34.53 -12.64 30.34
C GLU A 45 35.45 -12.99 29.18
N SER A 46 36.38 -12.07 28.94
CA SER A 46 37.57 -12.28 28.13
C SER A 46 38.11 -13.70 28.32
N LYS A 47 38.20 -14.47 27.22
CA LYS A 47 38.81 -15.82 27.04
C LYS A 47 37.87 -16.97 26.64
N THR A 48 36.64 -16.74 26.19
CA THR A 48 35.87 -17.81 25.51
C THR A 48 36.22 -17.86 24.01
N ARG A 49 36.49 -19.06 23.46
CA ARG A 49 36.75 -19.26 22.01
C ARG A 49 35.50 -18.84 21.20
N GLU A 50 35.65 -18.35 19.97
CA GLU A 50 34.52 -17.96 19.08
C GLU A 50 33.41 -19.03 19.02
N ARG A 51 33.77 -20.33 19.04
CA ARG A 51 32.83 -21.46 19.02
C ARG A 51 31.87 -21.50 20.22
N ASP A 52 32.24 -20.86 21.32
CA ASP A 52 31.55 -20.90 22.61
C ASP A 52 30.69 -19.65 22.84
N GLN A 53 30.72 -18.67 21.93
CA GLN A 53 29.87 -17.48 22.03
C GLN A 53 28.41 -17.80 21.71
N THR A 54 27.47 -17.22 22.46
CA THR A 54 26.04 -17.55 22.33
C THR A 54 25.43 -17.11 21.01
N LEU A 55 25.98 -16.08 20.36
CA LEU A 55 25.41 -15.47 19.16
C LEU A 55 26.46 -15.28 18.06
N LEU A 56 26.18 -15.76 16.85
CA LEU A 56 26.91 -15.42 15.63
C LEU A 56 26.01 -14.62 14.70
N THR A 57 26.58 -13.67 13.98
CA THR A 57 25.84 -12.79 13.06
C THR A 57 26.37 -12.91 11.65
N SER A 58 25.49 -12.94 10.66
CA SER A 58 25.83 -12.74 9.26
C SER A 58 24.98 -11.65 8.64
N ILE A 59 25.60 -10.77 7.87
CA ILE A 59 24.96 -9.68 7.14
C ILE A 59 24.95 -10.03 5.66
N LEU A 60 23.75 -9.99 5.10
CA LEU A 60 23.43 -10.18 3.70
C LEU A 60 22.53 -9.03 3.27
N SER A 61 22.51 -8.79 1.97
CA SER A 61 21.54 -7.89 1.36
C SER A 61 20.98 -8.49 0.07
N TYR A 62 19.88 -7.94 -0.41
CA TYR A 62 19.21 -8.43 -1.60
C TYR A 62 18.56 -7.33 -2.43
N GLY A 63 18.50 -7.58 -3.72
CA GLY A 63 17.66 -6.91 -4.71
C GLY A 63 17.30 -7.95 -5.78
N ALA A 64 17.78 -7.75 -7.01
CA ALA A 64 17.73 -8.81 -8.03
C ALA A 64 18.49 -10.09 -7.64
N THR A 65 19.59 -9.97 -6.89
CA THR A 65 20.40 -11.10 -6.41
C THR A 65 20.78 -10.92 -4.94
N VAL A 66 21.34 -11.98 -4.33
CA VAL A 66 21.75 -11.97 -2.91
C VAL A 66 23.24 -11.68 -2.78
N HIS A 67 23.58 -10.65 -1.99
CA HIS A 67 24.95 -10.29 -1.68
C HIS A 67 25.31 -10.68 -0.24
N VAL A 68 26.50 -11.24 -0.05
CA VAL A 68 27.01 -11.66 1.27
C VAL A 68 28.09 -10.69 1.71
N HIS A 69 27.84 -9.94 2.78
CA HIS A 69 28.76 -8.93 3.30
C HIS A 69 29.69 -9.46 4.39
N THR A 70 29.27 -10.52 5.09
CA THR A 70 30.11 -11.26 6.06
C THR A 70 30.30 -12.70 5.58
N PRO A 71 31.41 -13.02 4.89
CA PRO A 71 31.66 -14.37 4.35
C PRO A 71 31.67 -15.47 5.41
N LYS A 72 32.09 -15.12 6.63
CA LYS A 72 32.00 -15.96 7.82
C LYS A 72 31.15 -15.26 8.86
N PRO A 73 30.26 -15.97 9.57
CA PRO A 73 29.55 -15.36 10.69
C PRO A 73 30.52 -14.87 11.75
N THR A 74 30.27 -13.67 12.26
CA THR A 74 31.17 -12.96 13.18
C THR A 74 30.42 -12.56 14.44
N THR A 75 31.17 -12.25 15.48
CA THR A 75 30.67 -11.61 16.71
C THR A 75 31.23 -10.21 16.91
N ASP A 76 32.11 -9.78 16.01
CA ASP A 76 32.63 -8.43 15.99
C ASP A 76 31.54 -7.47 15.49
N LEU A 77 31.06 -6.64 16.41
CA LEU A 77 30.03 -5.64 16.13
C LEU A 77 30.53 -4.59 15.12
N LYS A 78 31.82 -4.29 15.11
CA LYS A 78 32.40 -3.34 14.16
C LYS A 78 32.40 -3.92 12.74
N GLU A 79 32.76 -5.19 12.59
CA GLU A 79 32.68 -5.89 11.31
C GLU A 79 31.23 -5.92 10.78
N VAL A 80 30.26 -6.14 11.67
CA VAL A 80 28.83 -6.08 11.32
C VAL A 80 28.41 -4.67 10.87
N GLN A 81 28.79 -3.62 11.61
CA GLN A 81 28.46 -2.24 11.24
C GLN A 81 29.10 -1.81 9.91
N ASP A 82 30.35 -2.23 9.68
CA ASP A 82 31.08 -2.00 8.43
C ASP A 82 30.41 -2.75 7.28
N ALA A 83 29.91 -3.97 7.51
CA ALA A 83 29.15 -4.74 6.52
C ALA A 83 27.84 -4.05 6.13
N ILE A 84 27.08 -3.50 7.10
CA ILE A 84 25.84 -2.74 6.81
C ILE A 84 26.15 -1.49 5.98
N THR A 85 27.25 -0.80 6.28
CA THR A 85 27.66 0.41 5.54
C THR A 85 28.02 0.12 4.07
N LYS A 86 28.42 -1.12 3.76
CA LYS A 86 28.81 -1.57 2.41
C LYS A 86 27.64 -2.09 1.56
N ILE A 87 26.43 -2.10 2.09
CA ILE A 87 25.25 -2.52 1.34
C ILE A 87 25.08 -1.58 0.13
N PRO A 88 25.07 -2.10 -1.12
CA PRO A 88 24.90 -1.29 -2.31
C PRO A 88 23.47 -0.72 -2.41
N THR A 89 23.23 0.09 -3.43
CA THR A 89 21.86 0.42 -3.86
C THR A 89 21.59 -0.37 -5.13
N ASP A 90 20.52 -1.15 -5.16
CA ASP A 90 20.10 -1.84 -6.37
C ASP A 90 19.40 -0.86 -7.33
N GLU A 91 19.83 -0.85 -8.59
CA GLU A 91 19.24 -0.02 -9.66
C GLU A 91 18.16 -0.76 -10.45
N THR A 92 17.98 -2.07 -10.18
CA THR A 92 17.01 -2.88 -10.94
C THR A 92 15.57 -2.66 -10.51
N GLY A 93 15.32 -2.27 -9.25
CA GLY A 93 13.99 -2.17 -8.63
C GLY A 93 13.25 -3.50 -8.60
N LEU A 94 13.97 -4.61 -8.39
CA LEU A 94 13.38 -5.93 -8.21
C LEU A 94 13.62 -6.40 -6.78
N GLU A 95 12.56 -6.80 -6.09
CA GLU A 95 12.63 -7.22 -4.70
C GLU A 95 12.25 -8.69 -4.52
N ASN A 96 13.24 -9.58 -4.64
CA ASN A 96 13.05 -11.02 -4.49
C ASN A 96 13.16 -11.48 -3.02
N MET A 97 12.30 -10.94 -2.15
CA MET A 97 12.33 -11.21 -0.70
C MET A 97 12.17 -12.72 -0.39
N CYS A 98 11.12 -13.37 -0.88
CA CYS A 98 10.81 -14.77 -0.54
C CYS A 98 11.88 -15.74 -1.04
N GLN A 99 12.39 -15.55 -2.26
CA GLN A 99 13.45 -16.36 -2.83
C GLN A 99 14.75 -16.18 -2.03
N THR A 100 15.09 -14.94 -1.68
CA THR A 100 16.27 -14.62 -0.86
C THR A 100 16.20 -15.29 0.51
N VAL A 101 15.05 -15.20 1.19
CA VAL A 101 14.84 -15.84 2.49
C VAL A 101 14.97 -17.36 2.37
N SER A 102 14.40 -17.95 1.33
CA SER A 102 14.52 -19.38 1.05
C SER A 102 15.98 -19.82 0.85
N ALA A 103 16.71 -19.13 -0.01
CA ALA A 103 18.13 -19.41 -0.28
C ALA A 103 18.99 -19.24 0.99
N THR A 104 18.65 -18.26 1.83
CA THR A 104 19.28 -18.03 3.12
C THR A 104 19.06 -19.20 4.08
N ILE A 105 17.82 -19.69 4.19
CA ILE A 105 17.49 -20.86 5.01
C ILE A 105 18.30 -22.07 4.55
N ASP A 106 18.31 -22.36 3.26
CA ASP A 106 18.98 -23.55 2.70
C ASP A 106 20.50 -23.51 2.96
N LYS A 107 21.13 -22.35 2.74
CA LYS A 107 22.58 -22.16 2.96
C LYS A 107 22.96 -22.19 4.45
N TYR A 108 22.30 -21.39 5.27
CA TYR A 108 22.73 -21.17 6.65
C TYR A 108 22.23 -22.25 7.62
N THR A 109 21.22 -23.04 7.27
CA THR A 109 20.83 -24.21 8.07
C THR A 109 21.97 -25.23 8.15
N VAL A 110 22.67 -25.47 7.05
CA VAL A 110 23.82 -26.39 7.01
C VAL A 110 24.92 -25.90 7.95
N MET A 111 25.20 -24.59 7.92
CA MET A 111 26.21 -23.97 8.78
C MET A 111 25.80 -24.01 10.25
N ALA A 112 24.56 -23.63 10.57
CA ALA A 112 24.02 -23.61 11.92
C ALA A 112 24.11 -25.00 12.57
N ARG A 113 23.70 -26.06 11.84
CA ARG A 113 23.81 -27.46 12.30
C ARG A 113 25.24 -27.90 12.57
N LYS A 114 26.20 -27.54 11.70
CA LYS A 114 27.63 -27.86 11.90
C LYS A 114 28.21 -27.21 13.17
N THR A 115 27.66 -26.07 13.57
CA THR A 115 28.11 -25.32 14.75
C THR A 115 27.24 -25.51 16.00
N ASP A 116 26.27 -26.45 15.95
CA ASP A 116 25.29 -26.67 17.01
C ASP A 116 24.55 -25.40 17.43
N ARG A 117 24.01 -24.70 16.42
CA ARG A 117 23.26 -23.45 16.59
C ARG A 117 21.88 -23.54 15.98
N ARG A 118 20.94 -22.81 16.57
CA ARG A 118 19.66 -22.52 15.94
C ARG A 118 19.82 -21.34 14.96
N LEU A 119 19.29 -21.51 13.75
CA LEU A 119 19.20 -20.42 12.78
C LEU A 119 18.03 -19.50 13.13
N CYS A 120 18.27 -18.20 13.08
CA CYS A 120 17.26 -17.14 13.10
C CYS A 120 17.50 -16.23 11.89
N VAL A 121 16.42 -15.81 11.23
CA VAL A 121 16.51 -14.86 10.10
C VAL A 121 15.82 -13.56 10.50
N VAL A 122 16.45 -12.43 10.19
CA VAL A 122 15.90 -11.09 10.35
C VAL A 122 15.87 -10.44 8.97
N VAL A 123 14.69 -10.04 8.50
CA VAL A 123 14.51 -9.33 7.23
C VAL A 123 14.22 -7.87 7.52
N VAL A 124 14.81 -6.96 6.76
CA VAL A 124 14.67 -5.50 6.92
C VAL A 124 14.30 -4.92 5.57
N THR A 125 13.05 -4.44 5.42
CA THR A 125 12.49 -3.99 4.13
C THR A 125 11.31 -3.03 4.33
N ASP A 126 11.15 -2.06 3.43
CA ASP A 126 10.04 -1.09 3.44
C ASP A 126 8.91 -1.43 2.45
N GLU A 127 9.02 -2.55 1.74
CA GLU A 127 8.13 -2.98 0.67
C GLU A 127 7.74 -4.47 0.83
N SER A 128 6.60 -4.87 0.26
CA SER A 128 6.10 -6.25 0.40
C SER A 128 6.88 -7.28 -0.42
N GLY A 129 7.78 -6.84 -1.31
CA GLY A 129 8.45 -7.67 -2.31
C GLY A 129 7.58 -8.03 -3.51
N ASP A 130 8.23 -8.45 -4.60
CA ASP A 130 7.58 -8.81 -5.88
C ASP A 130 7.21 -10.29 -5.98
N ASP A 131 7.81 -11.12 -5.14
CA ASP A 131 7.76 -12.59 -5.23
C ASP A 131 6.83 -13.24 -4.19
N GLY A 132 5.84 -12.49 -3.69
CA GLY A 132 4.89 -12.92 -2.65
C GLY A 132 4.07 -14.18 -2.97
N ALA A 133 4.11 -14.69 -4.21
CA ALA A 133 3.60 -16.02 -4.55
C ALA A 133 4.34 -17.16 -3.81
N ALA A 134 5.59 -16.94 -3.40
CA ALA A 134 6.43 -17.93 -2.72
C ALA A 134 6.32 -17.92 -1.18
N VAL A 135 5.40 -17.15 -0.60
CA VAL A 135 5.20 -17.06 0.87
C VAL A 135 5.02 -18.44 1.53
N GLU A 136 4.18 -19.31 0.97
CA GLU A 136 3.93 -20.65 1.56
C GLU A 136 5.16 -21.56 1.47
N GLU A 137 5.97 -21.40 0.43
CA GLU A 137 7.22 -22.13 0.24
C GLU A 137 8.25 -21.73 1.30
N VAL A 138 8.40 -20.41 1.55
CA VAL A 138 9.24 -19.87 2.63
C VAL A 138 8.80 -20.41 3.99
N ILE A 139 7.49 -20.35 4.29
CA ILE A 139 6.94 -20.82 5.56
C ILE A 139 7.21 -22.31 5.75
N THR A 140 7.00 -23.11 4.69
CA THR A 140 7.23 -24.56 4.72
C THR A 140 8.70 -24.89 4.98
N ARG A 141 9.62 -24.20 4.28
CA ARG A 141 11.07 -24.33 4.49
C ARG A 141 11.44 -23.98 5.93
N ALA A 142 11.02 -22.82 6.41
CA ALA A 142 11.36 -22.33 7.74
C ALA A 142 10.82 -23.24 8.86
N LYS A 143 9.58 -23.72 8.74
CA LYS A 143 8.98 -24.68 9.69
C LYS A 143 9.75 -25.99 9.73
N ARG A 144 10.15 -26.53 8.58
CA ARG A 144 10.92 -27.79 8.49
C ARG A 144 12.23 -27.73 9.28
N VAL A 145 12.89 -26.57 9.30
CA VAL A 145 14.17 -26.36 10.01
C VAL A 145 14.03 -25.62 11.35
N LYS A 146 12.79 -25.37 11.81
CA LYS A 146 12.46 -24.67 13.07
C LYS A 146 13.12 -23.29 13.21
N THR A 147 13.28 -22.58 12.08
CA THR A 147 13.89 -21.25 12.02
C THR A 147 12.81 -20.17 12.15
N PRO A 148 12.83 -19.33 13.21
CA PRO A 148 11.97 -18.16 13.28
C PRO A 148 12.46 -17.07 12.33
N ILE A 149 11.52 -16.37 11.70
CA ILE A 149 11.78 -15.24 10.80
C ILE A 149 11.18 -13.98 11.42
N TYR A 150 12.05 -13.05 11.78
CA TYR A 150 11.67 -11.71 12.24
C TYR A 150 11.72 -10.76 11.05
N ILE A 151 10.79 -9.81 11.00
CA ILE A 151 10.74 -8.83 9.91
C ILE A 151 10.61 -7.44 10.52
N LEU A 152 11.49 -6.53 10.12
CA LEU A 152 11.41 -5.11 10.40
C LEU A 152 10.94 -4.44 9.10
N GLY A 153 9.75 -3.87 9.11
CA GLY A 153 9.24 -3.21 7.92
C GLY A 153 8.21 -2.12 8.18
N ARG A 154 7.59 -1.66 7.11
CA ARG A 154 6.62 -0.55 7.13
C ARG A 154 5.19 -1.07 7.24
N GLU A 155 4.30 -0.23 7.75
CA GLU A 155 2.86 -0.54 7.74
C GLU A 155 2.36 -0.58 6.29
N SER A 156 1.39 -1.45 6.05
CA SER A 156 0.75 -1.55 4.74
C SER A 156 -0.22 -0.41 4.48
N VAL A 157 -0.47 -0.14 3.20
CA VAL A 157 -1.54 0.79 2.80
C VAL A 157 -2.89 0.10 2.93
N PHE A 158 -3.84 0.77 3.59
CA PHE A 158 -5.14 0.22 3.95
C PHE A 158 -5.92 -0.31 2.75
N GLY A 159 -6.01 -1.64 2.64
CA GLY A 159 -6.73 -2.34 1.58
C GLY A 159 -6.26 -1.99 0.18
N TYR A 160 -5.02 -1.51 0.00
CA TYR A 160 -4.47 -1.12 -1.30
C TYR A 160 -3.01 -1.56 -1.40
N PRO A 161 -2.60 -2.15 -2.54
CA PRO A 161 -1.26 -2.69 -2.66
C PRO A 161 -0.17 -1.64 -2.88
N TYR A 162 -0.50 -0.47 -3.45
CA TYR A 162 0.52 0.44 -3.95
C TYR A 162 0.64 1.70 -3.11
N ALA A 163 1.86 2.18 -2.91
CA ALA A 163 2.11 3.55 -2.46
C ALA A 163 2.91 4.30 -3.53
N ARG A 164 3.25 5.56 -3.27
CA ARG A 164 4.19 6.29 -4.12
C ARG A 164 5.26 6.96 -3.27
N GLN A 165 6.52 6.84 -3.68
CA GLN A 165 7.60 7.64 -3.16
C GLN A 165 7.88 8.82 -4.10
N ILE A 166 8.21 9.97 -3.51
CA ILE A 166 8.55 11.20 -4.19
C ILE A 166 10.04 11.15 -4.48
N TRP A 167 10.38 10.99 -5.75
CA TRP A 167 11.75 11.14 -6.23
C TRP A 167 11.91 12.50 -6.90
N THR A 168 13.01 13.19 -6.60
CA THR A 168 13.31 14.48 -7.24
C THR A 168 14.43 14.32 -8.24
N ASP A 169 14.15 14.68 -9.49
CA ASP A 169 15.13 14.63 -10.57
C ASP A 169 16.31 15.60 -10.29
N PRO A 170 17.56 15.11 -10.29
CA PRO A 170 18.71 15.95 -9.97
C PRO A 170 19.03 16.99 -11.05
N VAL A 171 18.55 16.84 -12.29
CA VAL A 171 18.86 17.74 -13.41
C VAL A 171 17.96 18.97 -13.40
N TYR A 172 16.64 18.77 -13.35
CA TYR A 172 15.63 19.80 -13.47
C TYR A 172 14.91 20.12 -12.15
N ASN A 173 15.24 19.40 -11.08
CA ASN A 173 14.61 19.51 -9.76
C ASN A 173 13.09 19.28 -9.81
N LEU A 174 12.65 18.37 -10.67
CA LEU A 174 11.24 18.00 -10.84
C LEU A 174 10.89 16.84 -9.92
N ARG A 175 9.71 16.92 -9.28
CA ARG A 175 9.19 15.82 -8.47
C ARG A 175 8.48 14.80 -9.33
N HIS A 176 8.77 13.53 -9.09
CA HIS A 176 8.14 12.38 -9.70
C HIS A 176 7.60 11.46 -8.61
N TRP A 177 6.50 10.77 -8.89
CA TRP A 177 5.87 9.84 -7.97
C TRP A 177 6.09 8.43 -8.48
N ILE A 178 7.07 7.76 -7.89
CA ILE A 178 7.44 6.39 -8.24
C ILE A 178 6.57 5.45 -7.43
N ARG A 179 5.94 4.50 -8.09
CA ARG A 179 5.03 3.56 -7.47
C ARG A 179 5.83 2.44 -6.82
N ILE A 180 5.49 2.13 -5.57
CA ILE A 180 6.10 1.08 -4.76
C ILE A 180 5.03 0.08 -4.30
N ASN A 181 5.44 -1.13 -3.89
CA ASN A 181 4.54 -2.18 -3.42
C ASN A 181 4.58 -2.31 -1.89
N ARG A 182 3.47 -2.02 -1.21
CA ARG A 182 3.40 -1.92 0.25
C ARG A 182 2.21 -2.69 0.84
N GLY A 183 1.91 -3.85 0.27
CA GLY A 183 0.85 -4.73 0.78
C GLY A 183 -0.18 -5.09 -0.28
N PRO A 184 -1.43 -5.40 0.08
CA PRO A 184 -2.17 -4.95 1.27
C PRO A 184 -1.91 -5.76 2.55
N GLU A 185 -2.61 -5.42 3.65
CA GLU A 185 -2.59 -6.13 4.95
C GLU A 185 -3.27 -7.52 4.94
N THR A 186 -3.92 -7.89 3.84
CA THR A 186 -4.68 -9.14 3.66
C THR A 186 -4.22 -9.92 2.45
N ALA A 187 -4.55 -11.21 2.39
CA ALA A 187 -4.18 -12.10 1.28
C ALA A 187 -4.60 -11.58 -0.11
N PHE A 188 -5.73 -10.88 -0.14
CA PHE A 188 -6.23 -10.11 -1.29
C PHE A 188 -6.83 -8.79 -0.79
N PRO A 189 -6.91 -7.73 -1.62
CA PRO A 189 -7.52 -6.47 -1.20
C PRO A 189 -8.99 -6.63 -0.79
N GLU A 190 -9.35 -6.09 0.38
CA GLU A 190 -10.72 -6.08 0.91
C GLU A 190 -11.42 -4.71 0.77
N ALA A 191 -10.73 -3.72 0.20
CA ALA A 191 -11.27 -2.39 -0.09
C ALA A 191 -11.34 -2.14 -1.60
N LEU A 192 -12.09 -1.13 -2.03
CA LEU A 192 -12.07 -0.68 -3.42
C LEU A 192 -10.66 -0.22 -3.82
N GLN A 193 -10.26 -0.56 -5.05
CA GLN A 193 -8.98 -0.15 -5.65
C GLN A 193 -9.10 1.15 -6.47
N TYR A 194 -10.31 1.71 -6.50
CA TYR A 194 -10.76 2.85 -7.29
C TYR A 194 -11.16 4.00 -6.37
N ASP A 195 -10.89 5.25 -6.77
CA ASP A 195 -11.22 6.46 -6.00
C ASP A 195 -12.36 7.30 -6.60
N GLY A 196 -13.05 6.76 -7.60
CA GLY A 196 -14.11 7.44 -8.32
C GLY A 196 -13.68 8.06 -9.64
N LEU A 197 -12.37 8.19 -9.93
CA LEU A 197 -11.86 8.64 -11.23
C LEU A 197 -10.76 7.72 -11.77
N HIS A 198 -9.90 7.19 -10.91
CA HIS A 198 -8.82 6.28 -11.32
C HIS A 198 -8.39 5.38 -10.16
N GLY A 199 -7.29 4.63 -10.34
CA GLY A 199 -6.68 3.88 -9.24
C GLY A 199 -6.39 4.80 -8.05
N ARG A 200 -6.59 4.28 -6.83
CA ARG A 200 -6.36 5.04 -5.59
C ARG A 200 -4.98 5.69 -5.55
N TRP A 201 -4.92 6.91 -5.01
CA TRP A 201 -3.71 7.71 -4.84
C TRP A 201 -3.35 8.01 -3.37
N ASP A 202 -4.06 7.39 -2.43
CA ASP A 202 -3.81 7.54 -1.00
C ASP A 202 -2.78 6.54 -0.45
N ALA A 203 -2.20 6.88 0.70
CA ALA A 203 -1.24 6.10 1.46
C ALA A 203 -1.66 6.00 2.94
N PHE A 204 -2.98 5.94 3.21
CA PHE A 204 -3.48 5.76 4.57
C PHE A 204 -3.01 4.41 5.13
N SER A 205 -2.49 4.41 6.36
CA SER A 205 -2.04 3.19 7.04
C SER A 205 -3.21 2.24 7.34
N ALA A 206 -2.96 0.94 7.19
CA ALA A 206 -3.88 -0.11 7.64
C ALA A 206 -3.86 -0.33 9.17
N GLY A 207 -2.82 0.17 9.87
CA GLY A 207 -2.50 -0.21 11.24
C GLY A 207 -1.92 -1.63 11.38
N PHE A 208 -1.56 -2.27 10.25
CA PHE A 208 -0.98 -3.60 10.18
C PHE A 208 0.12 -3.64 9.10
N GLY A 209 1.08 -4.56 9.23
CA GLY A 209 2.09 -4.80 8.19
C GLY A 209 1.51 -5.52 6.95
N PRO A 210 2.27 -5.55 5.84
CA PRO A 210 1.92 -6.30 4.62
C PRO A 210 1.64 -7.77 4.90
N TYR A 211 0.68 -8.35 4.18
CA TYR A 211 0.25 -9.74 4.37
C TYR A 211 1.41 -10.74 4.27
N GLU A 212 2.25 -10.60 3.25
CA GLU A 212 3.39 -11.48 2.97
C GLU A 212 4.30 -11.56 4.20
N GLN A 213 4.71 -10.39 4.69
CA GLN A 213 5.64 -10.24 5.81
C GLN A 213 5.02 -10.72 7.13
N VAL A 214 3.83 -10.23 7.47
CA VAL A 214 3.19 -10.56 8.75
C VAL A 214 2.84 -12.05 8.81
N ARG A 215 2.41 -12.65 7.70
CA ARG A 215 2.15 -14.09 7.62
C ARG A 215 3.42 -14.91 7.80
N ILE A 216 4.51 -14.58 7.09
CA ILE A 216 5.80 -15.27 7.26
C ILE A 216 6.26 -15.20 8.72
N ALA A 217 6.25 -14.02 9.32
CA ALA A 217 6.69 -13.84 10.70
C ALA A 217 5.83 -14.66 11.68
N ARG A 218 4.50 -14.57 11.56
CA ARG A 218 3.56 -15.29 12.44
C ARG A 218 3.70 -16.80 12.33
N GLU A 219 3.74 -17.33 11.10
CA GLU A 219 3.73 -18.77 10.86
C GLU A 219 5.06 -19.45 11.22
N THR A 220 6.17 -18.70 11.24
CA THR A 220 7.50 -19.22 11.59
C THR A 220 7.86 -19.05 13.06
N GLY A 221 7.01 -18.39 13.85
CA GLY A 221 7.27 -18.11 15.28
C GLY A 221 8.17 -16.90 15.52
N GLY A 222 8.29 -16.02 14.52
CA GLY A 222 8.93 -14.72 14.64
C GLY A 222 7.92 -13.60 14.97
N ILE A 223 8.37 -12.37 14.77
CA ILE A 223 7.62 -11.14 15.09
C ILE A 223 7.83 -10.13 13.95
N PHE A 224 6.77 -9.44 13.58
CA PHE A 224 6.82 -8.27 12.71
C PHE A 224 6.98 -7.00 13.55
N PHE A 225 8.00 -6.20 13.25
CA PHE A 225 8.31 -4.94 13.90
C PHE A 225 8.11 -3.79 12.91
N VAL A 226 7.45 -2.73 13.35
CA VAL A 226 7.28 -1.52 12.53
C VAL A 226 8.53 -0.66 12.67
N LEU A 227 9.12 -0.24 11.54
CA LEU A 227 10.25 0.67 11.51
C LEU A 227 9.87 2.06 12.08
N PRO A 228 10.65 2.62 13.01
CA PRO A 228 10.28 3.84 13.75
C PRO A 228 10.44 5.15 12.95
N GLY A 229 11.11 5.12 11.79
CA GLY A 229 11.42 6.31 11.00
C GLY A 229 10.19 7.00 10.38
N LYS A 230 10.29 8.31 10.14
CA LYS A 230 9.30 9.07 9.35
C LYS A 230 9.57 8.89 7.87
N GLU A 231 8.50 8.81 7.07
CA GLU A 231 8.60 8.63 5.63
C GLU A 231 8.40 9.96 4.92
N GLY A 232 9.45 10.78 4.88
CA GLY A 232 9.40 12.12 4.29
C GLY A 232 9.10 12.12 2.78
N GLU A 233 9.42 11.02 2.11
CA GLU A 233 9.24 10.85 0.67
C GLU A 233 7.94 10.16 0.31
N LEU A 234 7.13 9.70 1.27
CA LEU A 234 5.85 9.08 0.96
C LEU A 234 4.87 10.13 0.40
N GLY A 235 4.29 9.85 -0.76
CA GLY A 235 3.34 10.72 -1.44
C GLY A 235 1.88 10.29 -1.24
N GLY A 236 0.97 11.23 -1.49
CA GLY A 236 -0.48 10.99 -1.48
C GLY A 236 -1.15 11.33 -0.15
N ALA A 237 -2.48 11.27 -0.14
CA ALA A 237 -3.26 11.55 1.06
C ALA A 237 -2.96 10.52 2.16
N GLY A 238 -2.75 10.98 3.40
CA GLY A 238 -2.42 10.11 4.53
C GLY A 238 -0.91 9.87 4.75
N SER A 239 -0.05 10.28 3.82
CA SER A 239 1.42 10.12 3.92
C SER A 239 2.04 10.80 5.14
N THR A 240 1.50 11.93 5.57
CA THR A 240 1.96 12.69 6.75
C THR A 240 1.10 12.45 7.98
N ALA A 241 0.16 11.51 7.95
CA ALA A 241 -0.68 11.21 9.10
C ALA A 241 0.15 10.49 10.16
N ASP A 242 0.08 10.97 11.40
CA ASP A 242 0.67 10.25 12.51
C ASP A 242 0.02 8.86 12.64
N ARG A 243 0.82 7.84 12.95
CA ARG A 243 0.34 6.46 13.15
C ARG A 243 -0.55 6.42 14.39
N GLN A 244 -1.87 6.33 14.19
CA GLN A 244 -2.85 6.67 15.24
C GLN A 244 -3.98 5.65 15.42
N PHE A 245 -3.72 4.35 15.27
CA PHE A 245 -4.71 3.34 15.66
C PHE A 245 -4.37 2.69 16.99
N ARG A 246 -5.28 2.79 17.96
CA ARG A 246 -5.12 2.10 19.25
C ARG A 246 -5.35 0.61 19.03
N PHE A 247 -4.47 -0.22 19.61
CA PHE A 247 -4.59 -1.68 19.51
C PHE A 247 -5.96 -2.22 19.95
N GLN A 248 -6.55 -1.62 20.99
CA GLN A 248 -7.87 -2.02 21.49
C GLN A 248 -8.97 -1.86 20.44
N ASP A 249 -8.93 -0.76 19.68
CA ASP A 249 -9.92 -0.44 18.65
C ASP A 249 -9.77 -1.37 17.43
N MET A 250 -8.52 -1.76 17.12
CA MET A 250 -8.19 -2.59 15.95
C MET A 250 -8.26 -4.11 16.19
N LYS A 251 -8.45 -4.56 17.43
CA LYS A 251 -8.39 -5.99 17.79
C LYS A 251 -9.40 -6.85 17.03
N GLU A 252 -10.63 -6.35 16.85
CA GLU A 252 -11.68 -7.06 16.10
C GLU A 252 -11.54 -6.96 14.58
N TYR A 253 -10.67 -6.06 14.11
CA TYR A 253 -10.45 -5.76 12.69
C TYR A 253 -9.16 -6.38 12.15
N GLN A 254 -8.58 -7.32 12.90
CA GLN A 254 -7.36 -8.00 12.50
C GLN A 254 -7.53 -8.74 11.16
N PRO A 255 -6.54 -8.65 10.26
CA PRO A 255 -6.59 -9.34 8.99
C PRO A 255 -6.54 -10.85 9.18
N LEU A 256 -7.24 -11.58 8.32
CA LEU A 256 -7.15 -13.04 8.24
C LEU A 256 -5.84 -13.42 7.55
N LEU A 257 -4.84 -13.76 8.34
CA LEU A 257 -3.53 -14.22 7.86
C LEU A 257 -3.55 -15.70 7.46
N MET A 258 -4.55 -16.13 6.68
CA MET A 258 -4.65 -17.48 6.10
C MET A 258 -3.82 -17.59 4.81
N SER A 259 -3.55 -18.79 4.30
CA SER A 259 -2.95 -18.91 2.96
C SER A 259 -3.88 -18.30 1.91
N ARG A 260 -3.37 -17.80 0.79
CA ARG A 260 -4.23 -17.21 -0.27
C ARG A 260 -5.33 -18.18 -0.71
N ARG A 261 -5.01 -19.48 -0.82
CA ARG A 261 -5.97 -20.53 -1.19
C ARG A 261 -7.07 -20.68 -0.13
N ASP A 262 -6.69 -20.80 1.14
CA ASP A 262 -7.67 -21.06 2.20
C ASP A 262 -8.49 -19.79 2.49
N TYR A 263 -7.88 -18.60 2.39
CA TYR A 263 -8.57 -17.32 2.45
C TYR A 263 -9.62 -17.19 1.33
N ASP A 264 -9.25 -17.56 0.09
CA ASP A 264 -10.19 -17.53 -1.04
C ASP A 264 -11.38 -18.48 -0.82
N ALA A 265 -11.12 -19.70 -0.32
CA ALA A 265 -12.17 -20.65 0.02
C ALA A 265 -13.11 -20.12 1.12
N GLU A 266 -12.56 -19.59 2.21
CA GLU A 266 -13.30 -18.99 3.34
C GLU A 266 -14.16 -17.79 2.88
N ARG A 267 -13.59 -16.91 2.05
CA ARG A 267 -14.31 -15.77 1.48
C ARG A 267 -15.43 -16.23 0.55
N SER A 268 -15.14 -17.19 -0.32
CA SER A 268 -16.07 -17.67 -1.36
C SER A 268 -17.22 -18.48 -0.77
N ALA A 269 -17.04 -19.09 0.40
CA ALA A 269 -18.11 -19.75 1.15
C ALA A 269 -19.20 -18.78 1.66
N SER A 270 -18.86 -17.49 1.85
CA SER A 270 -19.81 -16.46 2.26
C SER A 270 -20.36 -15.69 1.06
N LYS A 271 -21.67 -15.76 0.84
CA LYS A 271 -22.36 -14.93 -0.18
C LYS A 271 -22.12 -13.43 0.05
N PHE A 272 -22.02 -13.00 1.32
CA PHE A 272 -21.76 -11.61 1.68
C PHE A 272 -20.36 -11.17 1.21
N ARG A 273 -19.32 -11.90 1.63
CA ARG A 273 -17.92 -11.56 1.32
C ARG A 273 -17.61 -11.70 -0.17
N SER A 274 -18.11 -12.75 -0.82
CA SER A 274 -17.94 -12.96 -2.27
C SER A 274 -18.60 -11.87 -3.12
N SER A 275 -19.74 -11.33 -2.69
CA SER A 275 -20.40 -10.22 -3.40
C SER A 275 -19.61 -8.92 -3.28
N ILE A 276 -19.06 -8.61 -2.11
CA ILE A 276 -18.16 -7.47 -1.90
C ILE A 276 -16.90 -7.62 -2.77
N TRP A 277 -16.30 -8.81 -2.77
CA TRP A 277 -15.13 -9.11 -3.62
C TRP A 277 -15.43 -8.91 -5.11
N LYS A 278 -16.58 -9.37 -5.59
CA LYS A 278 -17.01 -9.15 -6.97
C LYS A 278 -17.06 -7.67 -7.32
N VAL A 279 -17.55 -6.83 -6.41
CA VAL A 279 -17.55 -5.36 -6.59
C VAL A 279 -16.13 -4.81 -6.65
N ILE A 280 -15.25 -5.23 -5.73
CA ILE A 280 -13.83 -4.80 -5.70
C ILE A 280 -13.12 -5.13 -7.01
N VAL A 281 -13.28 -6.35 -7.52
CA VAL A 281 -12.66 -6.79 -8.78
C VAL A 281 -13.25 -6.05 -9.99
N THR A 282 -14.57 -5.88 -10.02
CA THR A 282 -15.26 -5.20 -11.12
C THR A 282 -14.85 -3.73 -11.23
N LEU A 283 -14.63 -3.07 -10.09
CA LEU A 283 -14.21 -1.68 -9.99
C LEU A 283 -12.70 -1.56 -9.76
N ASN A 284 -11.88 -2.43 -10.37
CA ASN A 284 -10.42 -2.37 -10.23
C ASN A 284 -9.75 -1.78 -11.49
N PRO A 285 -9.21 -0.54 -11.43
CA PRO A 285 -8.57 0.10 -12.58
C PRO A 285 -7.26 -0.53 -13.03
N HIS A 286 -6.68 -1.41 -12.20
CA HIS A 286 -5.49 -2.19 -12.56
C HIS A 286 -5.84 -3.40 -13.44
N LEU A 287 -7.10 -3.85 -13.41
CA LEU A 287 -7.63 -4.91 -14.27
C LEU A 287 -8.38 -4.33 -15.47
N ASP A 288 -9.13 -3.25 -15.26
CA ASP A 288 -9.87 -2.53 -16.30
C ASP A 288 -9.33 -1.11 -16.47
N LYS A 289 -8.49 -0.93 -17.50
CA LYS A 289 -7.88 0.37 -17.79
C LYS A 289 -8.90 1.46 -18.14
N GLN A 290 -10.13 1.11 -18.56
CA GLN A 290 -11.18 2.10 -18.86
C GLN A 290 -11.74 2.79 -17.61
N LEU A 291 -11.44 2.26 -16.42
CA LEU A 291 -11.73 2.94 -15.15
C LEU A 291 -10.68 4.02 -14.80
N ASN A 292 -9.63 4.22 -15.60
CA ASN A 292 -8.73 5.36 -15.44
C ASN A 292 -9.20 6.53 -16.30
N ILE A 293 -9.99 7.39 -15.67
CA ILE A 293 -10.51 8.64 -16.21
C ILE A 293 -9.48 9.72 -15.90
N ARG A 294 -9.16 10.55 -16.90
CA ARG A 294 -8.16 11.61 -16.75
C ARG A 294 -8.66 12.69 -15.79
N GLU A 295 -7.89 12.97 -14.75
CA GLU A 295 -8.15 14.09 -13.83
C GLU A 295 -7.31 15.34 -14.19
N LEU A 296 -6.08 15.14 -14.67
CA LEU A 296 -5.08 16.20 -14.80
C LEU A 296 -4.73 16.56 -16.25
N TYR A 297 -4.25 17.79 -16.43
CA TYR A 297 -3.50 18.28 -17.60
C TYR A 297 -4.30 18.31 -18.92
N TYR A 298 -5.54 18.77 -18.88
CA TYR A 298 -6.35 19.02 -20.08
C TYR A 298 -5.79 20.20 -20.90
N PRO A 299 -5.84 20.14 -22.24
CA PRO A 299 -5.37 21.22 -23.11
C PRO A 299 -6.13 22.54 -22.93
N LEU A 300 -5.46 23.66 -23.19
CA LEU A 300 -6.09 24.99 -23.20
C LEU A 300 -6.94 25.25 -24.44
N THR A 301 -6.59 24.64 -25.58
CA THR A 301 -7.29 24.91 -26.83
C THR A 301 -8.61 24.15 -26.85
N GLN A 302 -9.67 24.82 -27.31
CA GLN A 302 -11.00 24.23 -27.36
C GLN A 302 -11.04 22.94 -28.18
N LYS A 303 -10.38 22.92 -29.35
CA LYS A 303 -10.32 21.74 -30.21
C LYS A 303 -9.69 20.54 -29.50
N GLU A 304 -8.50 20.70 -28.94
CA GLU A 304 -7.79 19.60 -28.26
C GLU A 304 -8.51 19.18 -26.98
N PHE A 305 -9.10 20.14 -26.25
CA PHE A 305 -9.94 19.85 -25.09
C PHE A 305 -11.12 18.94 -25.47
N PHE A 306 -11.84 19.25 -26.55
CA PHE A 306 -12.94 18.41 -27.04
C PHE A 306 -12.45 17.02 -27.48
N GLU A 307 -11.31 16.93 -28.16
CA GLU A 307 -10.72 15.66 -28.58
C GLU A 307 -10.38 14.76 -27.38
N VAL A 308 -9.86 15.32 -26.30
CA VAL A 308 -9.62 14.57 -25.06
C VAL A 308 -10.95 14.26 -24.35
N GLY A 309 -11.83 15.24 -24.20
CA GLY A 309 -13.10 15.10 -23.49
C GLY A 309 -14.04 14.06 -24.10
N SER A 310 -14.07 13.95 -25.43
CA SER A 310 -14.85 12.94 -26.16
C SER A 310 -14.43 11.49 -25.89
N LYS A 311 -13.21 11.29 -25.37
CA LYS A 311 -12.71 9.97 -24.94
C LYS A 311 -12.94 9.72 -23.45
N GLU A 312 -12.85 10.75 -22.62
CA GLU A 312 -12.93 10.62 -21.16
C GLU A 312 -14.38 10.60 -20.63
N VAL A 313 -15.30 11.36 -21.22
CA VAL A 313 -16.72 11.37 -20.80
C VAL A 313 -17.40 10.00 -20.97
N PRO A 314 -17.22 9.27 -22.09
CA PRO A 314 -17.77 7.92 -22.21
C PRO A 314 -17.24 6.93 -21.16
N LYS A 315 -15.96 7.05 -20.75
CA LYS A 315 -15.41 6.25 -19.64
C LYS A 315 -16.12 6.54 -18.33
N ALA A 316 -16.36 7.83 -18.02
CA ALA A 316 -17.11 8.24 -16.84
C ALA A 316 -18.55 7.69 -16.85
N ILE A 317 -19.25 7.75 -17.99
CA ILE A 317 -20.60 7.18 -18.15
C ILE A 317 -20.60 5.66 -17.94
N ARG A 318 -19.62 4.96 -18.52
CA ARG A 318 -19.46 3.52 -18.30
C ARG A 318 -19.19 3.20 -16.83
N ALA A 319 -18.30 3.93 -16.17
CA ALA A 319 -17.99 3.76 -14.75
C ALA A 319 -19.23 3.99 -13.87
N MET A 320 -20.06 4.99 -14.17
CA MET A 320 -21.34 5.21 -13.47
C MET A 320 -22.29 4.00 -13.60
N GLY A 321 -22.33 3.35 -14.77
CA GLY A 321 -23.11 2.13 -14.98
C GLY A 321 -22.58 0.93 -14.20
N LEU A 322 -21.26 0.78 -14.08
CA LEU A 322 -20.64 -0.26 -13.25
C LEU A 322 -20.89 -0.02 -11.76
N LEU A 323 -20.80 1.23 -11.31
CA LEU A 323 -21.10 1.62 -9.94
C LEU A 323 -22.57 1.36 -9.59
N GLN A 324 -23.50 1.60 -10.51
CA GLN A 324 -24.92 1.28 -10.30
C GLN A 324 -25.13 -0.21 -10.06
N LYS A 325 -24.52 -1.07 -10.90
CA LYS A 325 -24.56 -2.52 -10.70
C LYS A 325 -23.91 -2.94 -9.40
N ALA A 326 -22.83 -2.27 -8.99
CA ALA A 326 -22.17 -2.53 -7.71
C ALA A 326 -23.08 -2.16 -6.52
N VAL A 327 -23.76 -1.01 -6.58
CA VAL A 327 -24.76 -0.60 -5.58
C VAL A 327 -25.88 -1.64 -5.50
N GLU A 328 -26.45 -2.06 -6.64
CA GLU A 328 -27.49 -3.10 -6.68
C GLU A 328 -27.03 -4.41 -6.03
N ILE A 329 -25.79 -4.85 -6.30
CA ILE A 329 -25.21 -6.04 -5.67
C ILE A 329 -25.11 -5.85 -4.16
N LEU A 330 -24.55 -4.73 -3.69
CA LEU A 330 -24.35 -4.47 -2.27
C LEU A 330 -25.69 -4.34 -1.53
N GLU A 331 -26.66 -3.61 -2.08
CA GLU A 331 -28.00 -3.49 -1.50
C GLU A 331 -28.71 -4.84 -1.43
N SER A 332 -28.53 -5.73 -2.42
CA SER A 332 -29.15 -7.07 -2.41
C SER A 332 -28.64 -7.97 -1.26
N ILE A 333 -27.46 -7.67 -0.71
CA ILE A 333 -26.86 -8.40 0.41
C ILE A 333 -26.95 -7.64 1.74
N GLU A 334 -27.62 -6.49 1.79
CA GLU A 334 -27.80 -5.70 3.01
C GLU A 334 -28.33 -6.52 4.20
N PRO A 335 -29.33 -7.41 4.04
CA PRO A 335 -29.81 -8.26 5.15
C PRO A 335 -28.76 -9.20 5.72
N LEU A 336 -27.73 -9.55 4.93
CA LEU A 336 -26.64 -10.43 5.36
C LEU A 336 -25.62 -9.70 6.24
N ARG A 337 -25.56 -8.36 6.21
CA ARG A 337 -24.66 -7.56 7.05
C ARG A 337 -24.87 -7.86 8.54
N ALA A 338 -26.12 -8.02 8.98
CA ALA A 338 -26.45 -8.32 10.37
C ALA A 338 -26.02 -9.73 10.81
N GLN A 339 -25.82 -10.64 9.85
CA GLN A 339 -25.42 -12.03 10.09
C GLN A 339 -23.90 -12.22 10.03
N GLU A 340 -23.17 -11.26 9.43
CA GLU A 340 -21.71 -11.32 9.33
C GLU A 340 -21.07 -11.07 10.70
N LYS A 341 -20.31 -12.06 11.17
CA LYS A 341 -19.64 -12.02 12.47
C LYS A 341 -18.38 -11.18 12.45
N SER A 342 -17.74 -11.02 11.30
CA SER A 342 -16.52 -10.24 11.17
C SER A 342 -16.81 -8.74 11.15
N SER A 343 -16.36 -8.01 12.18
CA SER A 343 -16.40 -6.54 12.21
C SER A 343 -15.67 -5.91 11.02
N ARG A 344 -14.56 -6.54 10.59
CA ARG A 344 -13.79 -6.14 9.40
C ARG A 344 -14.61 -6.20 8.10
N TRP A 345 -15.30 -7.31 7.86
CA TRP A 345 -16.13 -7.45 6.65
C TRP A 345 -17.39 -6.57 6.68
N ARG A 346 -17.97 -6.34 7.87
CA ARG A 346 -19.07 -5.36 8.03
C ARG A 346 -18.59 -3.94 7.65
N ALA A 347 -17.44 -3.52 8.19
CA ALA A 347 -16.86 -2.21 7.86
C ALA A 347 -16.49 -2.08 6.37
N ALA A 348 -15.93 -3.13 5.78
CA ALA A 348 -15.62 -3.16 4.35
C ALA A 348 -16.87 -3.01 3.48
N TYR A 349 -17.96 -3.69 3.83
CA TYR A 349 -19.25 -3.55 3.18
C TYR A 349 -19.80 -2.11 3.27
N ASP A 350 -19.85 -1.56 4.49
CA ASP A 350 -20.42 -0.23 4.73
C ASP A 350 -19.65 0.86 3.98
N LEU A 351 -18.32 0.78 4.03
CA LEU A 351 -17.46 1.72 3.30
C LEU A 351 -17.62 1.55 1.78
N ALA A 352 -17.64 0.32 1.27
CA ALA A 352 -17.79 0.07 -0.16
C ALA A 352 -19.13 0.57 -0.70
N LEU A 353 -20.23 0.38 0.04
CA LEU A 353 -21.55 0.88 -0.34
C LEU A 353 -21.56 2.42 -0.37
N ALA A 354 -21.03 3.07 0.67
CA ALA A 354 -20.92 4.53 0.73
C ALA A 354 -20.10 5.07 -0.44
N GLN A 355 -18.95 4.46 -0.73
CA GLN A 355 -18.08 4.81 -1.85
C GLN A 355 -18.76 4.62 -3.21
N CYS A 356 -19.44 3.50 -3.44
CA CYS A 356 -20.09 3.27 -4.74
C CYS A 356 -21.17 4.32 -5.03
N LEU A 357 -21.97 4.68 -4.03
CA LEU A 357 -22.97 5.75 -4.14
C LEU A 357 -22.30 7.11 -4.38
N ALA A 358 -21.30 7.46 -3.57
CA ALA A 358 -20.60 8.74 -3.66
C ALA A 358 -19.86 8.93 -4.99
N TYR A 359 -19.18 7.89 -5.47
CA TYR A 359 -18.40 7.95 -6.71
C TYR A 359 -19.29 8.10 -7.92
N ARG A 360 -20.51 7.55 -7.89
CA ARG A 360 -21.50 7.77 -8.94
C ARG A 360 -21.94 9.24 -9.00
N VAL A 361 -22.18 9.87 -7.85
CA VAL A 361 -22.48 11.32 -7.77
C VAL A 361 -21.31 12.15 -8.30
N ARG A 362 -20.08 11.83 -7.89
CA ARG A 362 -18.86 12.54 -8.33
C ARG A 362 -18.60 12.41 -9.82
N LEU A 363 -18.83 11.24 -10.40
CA LEU A 363 -18.69 11.03 -11.84
C LEU A 363 -19.74 11.80 -12.64
N PHE A 364 -20.96 11.89 -12.11
CA PHE A 364 -21.97 12.76 -12.70
C PHE A 364 -21.51 14.22 -12.66
N GLN A 365 -21.03 14.70 -11.50
CA GLN A 365 -20.47 16.05 -11.35
C GLN A 365 -19.26 16.30 -12.26
N TYR A 366 -18.42 15.28 -12.50
CA TYR A 366 -17.34 15.33 -13.47
C TYR A 366 -17.88 15.56 -14.89
N CYS A 367 -18.92 14.83 -15.32
CA CYS A 367 -19.55 15.06 -16.62
C CYS A 367 -20.14 16.48 -16.74
N LEU A 368 -20.76 17.00 -15.66
CA LEU A 368 -21.26 18.39 -15.64
C LEU A 368 -20.11 19.41 -15.78
N ALA A 369 -19.00 19.17 -15.08
CA ALA A 369 -17.82 20.03 -15.14
C ALA A 369 -17.18 20.03 -16.54
N MET A 370 -17.08 18.85 -17.16
CA MET A 370 -16.61 18.69 -18.55
C MET A 370 -17.45 19.49 -19.53
N ASP A 371 -18.77 19.33 -19.51
CA ASP A 371 -19.65 20.02 -20.46
C ASP A 371 -19.69 21.54 -20.20
N LYS A 372 -19.80 21.96 -18.93
CA LYS A 372 -19.76 23.39 -18.57
C LYS A 372 -18.45 24.04 -19.00
N HIS A 373 -17.31 23.36 -18.83
CA HIS A 373 -16.02 23.89 -19.24
C HIS A 373 -15.90 23.92 -20.77
N ALA A 374 -16.34 22.87 -21.46
CA ALA A 374 -16.31 22.80 -22.91
C ALA A 374 -17.18 23.88 -23.61
N LYS A 375 -18.33 24.21 -23.01
CA LYS A 375 -19.24 25.27 -23.50
C LYS A 375 -18.66 26.67 -23.31
N ASN A 376 -17.98 26.92 -22.18
CA ASN A 376 -17.52 28.27 -21.83
C ASN A 376 -16.07 28.55 -22.24
N MET A 377 -15.21 27.52 -22.26
CA MET A 377 -13.75 27.57 -22.50
C MET A 377 -13.11 28.91 -22.06
N PRO A 378 -13.08 29.19 -20.74
CA PRO A 378 -12.58 30.47 -20.25
C PRO A 378 -11.10 30.65 -20.63
N VAL A 379 -10.69 31.90 -20.86
CA VAL A 379 -9.27 32.24 -20.98
C VAL A 379 -8.63 32.14 -19.59
N PRO A 380 -7.48 31.46 -19.44
CA PRO A 380 -6.77 31.43 -18.17
C PRO A 380 -6.47 32.82 -17.63
N LYS A 381 -6.66 33.02 -16.34
CA LYS A 381 -6.37 34.26 -15.63
C LYS A 381 -4.88 34.40 -15.33
N ASP A 382 -4.22 33.31 -14.97
CA ASP A 382 -2.77 33.28 -14.78
C ASP A 382 -2.07 33.03 -16.13
N LYS A 383 -1.09 33.88 -16.44
CA LYS A 383 -0.26 33.79 -17.65
C LYS A 383 0.66 32.57 -17.65
N LYS A 384 0.92 31.97 -16.48
CA LYS A 384 1.73 30.76 -16.35
C LYS A 384 0.92 29.50 -16.63
N THR A 385 -0.41 29.56 -16.59
CA THR A 385 -1.28 28.42 -16.86
C THR A 385 -1.05 27.90 -18.27
N ASN A 386 -0.81 26.60 -18.38
CA ASN A 386 -0.67 25.92 -19.68
C ASN A 386 -1.58 24.70 -19.82
N VAL A 387 -2.35 24.36 -18.78
CA VAL A 387 -3.30 23.25 -18.78
C VAL A 387 -4.46 23.53 -17.82
N TRP A 388 -5.54 22.75 -17.97
CA TRP A 388 -6.66 22.70 -17.04
C TRP A 388 -6.65 21.37 -16.27
N SER A 389 -7.00 21.36 -14.99
CA SER A 389 -7.12 20.13 -14.20
C SER A 389 -8.47 20.10 -13.49
N VAL A 390 -9.06 18.91 -13.37
CA VAL A 390 -10.32 18.72 -12.63
C VAL A 390 -9.98 18.51 -11.17
N HIS A 391 -10.68 19.22 -10.29
CA HIS A 391 -10.52 19.07 -8.85
C HIS A 391 -11.87 18.84 -8.16
N ARG A 392 -11.81 18.14 -7.03
CA ARG A 392 -12.94 17.90 -6.14
C ARG A 392 -13.22 19.15 -5.29
N ARG A 393 -14.50 19.45 -5.04
CA ARG A 393 -14.95 20.51 -4.12
C ARG A 393 -16.28 20.15 -3.46
N LYS A 394 -16.64 20.88 -2.39
CA LYS A 394 -17.94 20.71 -1.72
C LYS A 394 -19.12 21.18 -2.56
N GLU A 395 -18.96 22.29 -3.28
CA GLU A 395 -20.02 22.90 -4.08
C GLU A 395 -20.31 22.09 -5.36
N MET A 396 -21.53 21.59 -5.48
CA MET A 396 -21.99 20.88 -6.67
C MET A 396 -22.47 21.83 -7.76
N LEU A 397 -22.30 21.43 -9.01
CA LEU A 397 -22.88 22.08 -10.17
C LEU A 397 -24.35 21.65 -10.32
N PRO A 398 -25.26 22.60 -10.65
CA PRO A 398 -26.64 22.25 -10.97
C PRO A 398 -26.69 21.49 -12.31
N PRO A 399 -27.51 20.43 -12.42
CA PRO A 399 -27.64 19.66 -13.66
C PRO A 399 -28.44 20.42 -14.73
N ASP A 400 -27.95 20.41 -15.97
CA ASP A 400 -28.69 20.89 -17.16
C ASP A 400 -29.63 19.77 -17.68
N PRO A 401 -30.90 20.07 -18.04
CA PRO A 401 -31.81 19.11 -18.67
C PRO A 401 -31.23 18.30 -19.84
N GLU A 402 -30.33 18.85 -20.65
CA GLU A 402 -29.67 18.12 -21.75
C GLU A 402 -28.68 17.07 -21.24
N GLN A 403 -27.94 17.39 -20.17
CA GLN A 403 -26.95 16.50 -19.55
C GLN A 403 -27.62 15.33 -18.81
N VAL A 404 -28.78 15.58 -18.20
CA VAL A 404 -29.64 14.55 -17.59
C VAL A 404 -30.08 13.52 -18.63
N LYS A 405 -30.46 13.98 -19.84
CA LYS A 405 -30.81 13.08 -20.96
C LYS A 405 -29.60 12.29 -21.47
N LEU A 406 -28.44 12.94 -21.62
CA LEU A 406 -27.24 12.30 -22.15
C LEU A 406 -26.68 11.22 -21.21
N THR A 407 -26.65 11.49 -19.91
CA THR A 407 -26.16 10.54 -18.90
C THR A 407 -27.20 9.49 -18.53
N LYS A 408 -28.48 9.71 -18.89
CA LYS A 408 -29.64 8.89 -18.49
C LYS A 408 -29.78 8.77 -16.96
N VAL A 409 -29.29 9.76 -16.21
CA VAL A 409 -29.34 9.77 -14.74
C VAL A 409 -30.46 10.72 -14.29
N SER A 410 -31.43 10.20 -13.52
CA SER A 410 -32.45 11.04 -12.88
C SER A 410 -31.82 11.90 -11.77
N THR A 411 -32.14 13.20 -11.76
CA THR A 411 -31.69 14.14 -10.72
C THR A 411 -32.20 13.78 -9.33
N GLU A 412 -33.42 13.23 -9.24
CA GLU A 412 -34.02 12.77 -7.98
C GLU A 412 -33.28 11.54 -7.44
N GLU A 413 -32.94 10.59 -8.31
CA GLU A 413 -32.17 9.41 -7.93
C GLU A 413 -30.76 9.81 -7.47
N LEU A 414 -30.15 10.80 -8.13
CA LEU A 414 -28.83 11.30 -7.73
C LEU A 414 -28.86 11.97 -6.34
N ASP A 415 -29.88 12.79 -6.06
CA ASP A 415 -30.06 13.40 -4.73
C ASP A 415 -30.31 12.34 -3.64
N LYS A 416 -31.10 11.31 -3.96
CA LYS A 416 -31.31 10.17 -3.08
C LYS A 416 -30.00 9.41 -2.81
N GLN A 417 -29.21 9.15 -3.86
CA GLN A 417 -27.91 8.48 -3.73
C GLN A 417 -26.92 9.32 -2.94
N LEU A 418 -26.91 10.64 -3.13
CA LEU A 418 -26.09 11.57 -2.34
C LEU A 418 -26.44 11.48 -0.86
N LYS A 419 -27.71 11.69 -0.50
CA LYS A 419 -28.18 11.61 0.89
C LYS A 419 -27.88 10.25 1.52
N LYS A 420 -28.09 9.17 0.76
CA LYS A 420 -27.77 7.82 1.21
C LYS A 420 -26.26 7.64 1.41
N SER A 421 -25.42 8.15 0.51
CA SER A 421 -23.95 8.07 0.64
C SER A 421 -23.45 8.81 1.89
N GLU A 422 -23.96 10.00 2.17
CA GLU A 422 -23.59 10.76 3.36
C GLU A 422 -24.01 10.04 4.65
N ALA A 423 -25.22 9.50 4.67
CA ALA A 423 -25.71 8.71 5.79
C ALA A 423 -24.85 7.46 6.01
N GLN A 424 -24.46 6.76 4.94
CA GLN A 424 -23.63 5.57 5.02
C GLN A 424 -22.19 5.90 5.49
N TYR A 425 -21.57 6.98 5.01
CA TYR A 425 -20.27 7.41 5.55
C TYR A 425 -20.34 7.77 7.02
N LYS A 426 -21.39 8.50 7.45
CA LYS A 426 -21.60 8.82 8.87
C LYS A 426 -21.84 7.56 9.70
N LEU A 427 -22.50 6.55 9.14
CA LEU A 427 -22.67 5.24 9.77
C LEU A 427 -21.32 4.54 9.96
N VAL A 428 -20.46 4.50 8.93
CA VAL A 428 -19.10 3.92 9.03
C VAL A 428 -18.30 4.57 10.16
N ILE A 429 -18.31 5.91 10.22
CA ILE A 429 -17.58 6.67 11.25
C ILE A 429 -18.11 6.34 12.65
N LYS A 430 -19.42 6.20 12.78
CA LYS A 430 -20.08 5.91 14.06
C LYS A 430 -19.88 4.46 14.53
N GLU A 431 -20.03 3.48 13.64
CA GLU A 431 -20.00 2.06 13.97
C GLU A 431 -18.58 1.49 14.03
N HIS A 432 -17.63 2.10 13.32
CA HIS A 432 -16.23 1.65 13.25
C HIS A 432 -15.23 2.75 13.68
N PRO A 433 -15.43 3.41 14.84
CA PRO A 433 -14.60 4.54 15.25
C PRO A 433 -13.16 4.09 15.53
N GLY A 434 -12.19 4.98 15.26
CA GLY A 434 -10.78 4.69 15.52
C GLY A 434 -10.18 3.62 14.59
N THR A 435 -10.78 3.41 13.42
CA THR A 435 -10.30 2.44 12.42
C THR A 435 -9.98 3.10 11.08
N PRO A 436 -9.17 2.46 10.20
CA PRO A 436 -8.90 2.95 8.85
C PRO A 436 -10.16 3.19 8.00
N TRP A 437 -11.24 2.41 8.23
CA TRP A 437 -12.51 2.60 7.52
C TRP A 437 -13.17 3.94 7.87
N ALA A 438 -13.20 4.31 9.16
CA ALA A 438 -13.71 5.61 9.60
C ALA A 438 -12.83 6.75 9.08
N GLN A 439 -11.50 6.61 9.16
CA GLN A 439 -10.58 7.61 8.61
C GLN A 439 -10.80 7.82 7.10
N ARG A 440 -11.02 6.73 6.36
CA ARG A 440 -11.32 6.82 4.93
C ARG A 440 -12.68 7.46 4.67
N ALA A 441 -13.72 7.11 5.43
CA ALA A 441 -15.04 7.74 5.32
C ALA A 441 -14.98 9.26 5.59
N GLU A 442 -14.23 9.69 6.61
CA GLU A 442 -14.00 11.11 6.91
C GLU A 442 -13.23 11.82 5.79
N TYR A 443 -12.22 11.17 5.22
CA TYR A 443 -11.50 11.70 4.07
C TYR A 443 -12.44 11.92 2.89
N GLU A 444 -13.27 10.93 2.56
CA GLU A 444 -14.22 11.01 1.44
C GLU A 444 -15.26 12.14 1.64
N LEU A 445 -15.82 12.27 2.84
CA LEU A 445 -16.75 13.36 3.14
C LEU A 445 -16.10 14.75 3.05
N ARG A 446 -14.82 14.88 3.46
CA ARG A 446 -14.11 16.16 3.42
C ARG A 446 -13.84 16.66 1.99
N GLN A 447 -13.60 15.74 1.05
CA GLN A 447 -13.38 16.07 -0.37
C GLN A 447 -14.62 16.71 -1.02
N GLY A 448 -15.81 16.38 -0.53
CA GLY A 448 -17.07 16.78 -1.16
C GLY A 448 -17.42 15.94 -2.38
N PHE A 449 -18.49 16.36 -3.06
CA PHE A 449 -19.09 15.62 -4.18
C PHE A 449 -19.04 16.38 -5.51
N GLY A 450 -18.80 17.70 -5.47
CA GLY A 450 -18.71 18.55 -6.65
C GLY A 450 -17.36 18.42 -7.36
N MET A 451 -17.36 18.75 -8.64
CA MET A 451 -16.17 18.80 -9.49
C MET A 451 -16.11 20.14 -10.21
N TYR A 452 -14.89 20.64 -10.44
CA TYR A 452 -14.68 21.85 -11.22
C TYR A 452 -13.31 21.83 -11.91
N PHE A 453 -13.19 22.62 -12.96
CA PHE A 453 -11.90 22.86 -13.62
C PHE A 453 -11.18 24.02 -12.96
N ALA A 454 -9.91 23.80 -12.63
CA ALA A 454 -8.98 24.84 -12.18
C ALA A 454 -7.84 24.99 -13.17
N GLU A 455 -7.29 26.20 -13.20
CA GLU A 455 -6.05 26.51 -13.89
C GLU A 455 -4.89 25.76 -13.24
N ASP A 456 -4.04 25.15 -14.05
CA ASP A 456 -2.90 24.37 -13.58
C ASP A 456 -1.67 24.58 -14.49
N PHE A 457 -0.50 24.27 -13.95
CA PHE A 457 0.76 24.37 -14.67
C PHE A 457 1.48 23.02 -14.68
N ARG A 458 1.69 22.50 -15.88
CA ARG A 458 2.54 21.33 -16.12
C ARG A 458 3.86 21.78 -16.72
N ASP A 459 4.95 21.57 -16.01
CA ASP A 459 6.29 21.87 -16.54
C ASP A 459 6.56 21.05 -17.82
N PRO A 460 6.85 21.67 -18.98
CA PRO A 460 7.11 20.93 -20.22
C PRO A 460 8.31 19.98 -20.13
N ARG A 461 9.24 20.20 -19.20
CA ARG A 461 10.40 19.33 -18.98
C ARG A 461 10.00 17.94 -18.48
N TYR A 462 8.76 17.76 -17.99
CA TYR A 462 8.21 16.42 -17.74
C TYR A 462 8.10 15.55 -19.01
N ASP A 463 8.12 16.13 -20.21
CA ASP A 463 8.15 15.38 -21.47
C ASP A 463 9.53 14.76 -21.77
N GLY A 464 10.56 15.14 -21.01
CA GLY A 464 11.91 14.56 -21.05
C GLY A 464 12.06 13.24 -20.29
N VAL A 465 11.00 12.77 -19.61
CA VAL A 465 11.01 11.46 -18.91
C VAL A 465 11.27 10.32 -19.90
N GLY A 466 12.25 9.48 -19.58
CA GLY A 466 12.72 8.39 -20.43
C GLY A 466 13.78 8.79 -21.46
N LYS A 467 14.10 10.09 -21.59
CA LYS A 467 15.20 10.61 -22.41
C LYS A 467 16.27 11.24 -21.52
N ASP A 468 15.95 12.41 -20.98
CA ASP A 468 16.86 13.23 -20.16
C ASP A 468 16.67 12.94 -18.66
N ILE A 469 15.44 12.59 -18.26
CA ILE A 469 15.10 12.20 -16.89
C ILE A 469 14.97 10.67 -16.84
N LYS A 470 15.90 10.02 -16.15
CA LYS A 470 15.84 8.57 -15.89
C LYS A 470 15.22 8.34 -14.52
N LEU A 471 13.97 7.88 -14.50
CA LEU A 471 13.31 7.52 -13.26
C LEU A 471 14.04 6.32 -12.62
N PRO A 472 14.23 6.32 -11.29
CA PRO A 472 14.69 5.15 -10.60
C PRO A 472 13.65 4.03 -10.74
N LYS A 473 14.14 2.80 -10.76
CA LYS A 473 13.29 1.64 -10.53
C LYS A 473 13.30 1.43 -9.02
N LEU A 474 12.13 1.51 -8.41
CA LEU A 474 11.89 1.11 -7.03
C LEU A 474 11.18 -0.23 -7.09
#